data_AF-A0A5B1RD81-F1
#
_entry.id   AF-A0A5B1RD81-F1
#
_cell.length_a   1.000
_cell.length_b   1.000
_cell.length_c   1.000
_cell.angle_alpha   90.00
_cell.angle_beta   90.00
_cell.angle_gamma   90.00
#
_symmetry.space_group_name_H-M   'P 1'
#
loop_
_entity.id
_entity.type
_entity.pdbx_description
1 polymer ?
#
loop_
_entity_poly.entity_id
_entity_poly.type
_entity_poly.pdbx_seq_one_letter_code
_entity_poly.pdbx_strand_id
1 'polypeptide(L)'
;MKLKTLIAHAVQHLMDGKPALGIGRSSEPESMYNNPQLYPQAFPWLFPYGLGGIGNVNGFKKISDPVRKKALLMYYDKRFQTEHLFPLVALNHQQIQHSTTGGFLLTQKNKFPLMAERILKASANLDVMTSLIERMEAGQTITPTTAAEKECFAIINDLDHVAKHVEGSNTNKKYMRNEIWSLICAKGAPSWFITFAPTDLKHPLCLY
;
A
#
# COMPACT_ATOMS: atom_id res chain seq x y z
N MET A 1 -11.59 16.88 -20.37
CA MET A 1 -11.49 16.08 -21.61
C MET A 1 -11.71 14.61 -21.25
N LYS A 2 -12.58 13.87 -21.96
CA LYS A 2 -12.85 12.45 -21.64
C LYS A 2 -11.67 11.58 -22.10
N LEU A 3 -11.34 10.51 -21.37
CA LEU A 3 -10.20 9.61 -21.66
C LEU A 3 -10.20 9.08 -23.10
N LYS A 4 -11.38 8.71 -23.62
CA LYS A 4 -11.55 8.23 -25.00
C LYS A 4 -11.14 9.28 -26.04
N THR A 5 -11.35 10.57 -25.75
CA THR A 5 -10.97 11.68 -26.63
C THR A 5 -9.45 11.85 -26.67
N LEU A 6 -8.76 11.70 -25.53
CA LEU A 6 -7.29 11.74 -25.46
C LEU A 6 -6.65 10.59 -26.25
N ILE A 7 -7.19 9.38 -26.12
CA ILE A 7 -6.72 8.21 -26.86
C ILE A 7 -6.91 8.42 -28.37
N ALA A 8 -8.08 8.90 -28.81
CA ALA A 8 -8.34 9.17 -30.21
C ALA A 8 -7.36 10.19 -30.82
N HIS A 9 -7.08 11.28 -30.10
CA HIS A 9 -6.07 12.27 -30.54
C HIS A 9 -4.65 11.69 -30.58
N ALA A 10 -4.27 10.87 -29.60
CA ALA A 10 -2.96 10.22 -29.59
C ALA A 10 -2.79 9.24 -30.76
N VAL A 11 -3.83 8.44 -31.07
CA VAL A 11 -3.83 7.52 -32.22
C VAL A 11 -3.75 8.29 -33.52
N GLN A 12 -4.56 9.35 -33.69
CA GLN A 12 -4.51 10.20 -34.89
C GLN A 12 -3.12 10.83 -35.08
N HIS A 13 -2.49 11.33 -34.00
CA HIS A 13 -1.13 11.87 -34.05
C HIS A 13 -0.09 10.85 -34.52
N LEU A 14 -0.22 9.58 -34.10
CA LEU A 14 0.64 8.49 -34.55
C LEU A 14 0.37 8.12 -36.02
N MET A 15 -0.89 8.09 -36.45
CA MET A 15 -1.26 7.78 -37.84
C MET A 15 -0.83 8.88 -38.83
N ASP A 16 -0.82 10.14 -38.40
CA ASP A 16 -0.34 11.28 -39.18
C ASP A 16 1.20 11.30 -39.32
N GLY A 17 1.92 10.31 -38.75
CA GLY A 17 3.38 10.22 -38.80
C GLY A 17 4.10 11.32 -38.02
N LYS A 18 3.41 11.97 -37.08
CA LYS A 18 4.00 13.05 -36.27
C LYS A 18 5.02 12.47 -35.28
N PRO A 19 6.07 13.24 -34.93
CA PRO A 19 7.09 12.77 -34.02
C PRO A 19 6.50 12.42 -32.66
N ALA A 20 6.95 11.31 -32.10
CA ALA A 20 6.69 10.88 -30.74
C ALA A 20 8.00 10.95 -29.94
N LEU A 21 7.92 11.39 -28.68
CA LEU A 21 9.06 11.37 -27.79
C LEU A 21 9.31 9.93 -27.35
N GLY A 22 10.36 9.30 -27.89
CA GLY A 22 10.85 8.02 -27.38
C GLY A 22 11.52 8.24 -26.02
N ILE A 23 10.93 7.71 -24.96
CA ILE A 23 11.60 7.65 -23.65
C ILE A 23 12.53 6.44 -23.69
N GLY A 24 13.82 6.70 -23.90
CA GLY A 24 14.86 5.67 -23.85
C GLY A 24 14.86 4.99 -22.48
N ARG A 25 14.78 3.66 -22.47
CA ARG A 25 14.90 2.85 -21.27
C ARG A 25 16.22 2.08 -21.36
N SER A 26 16.96 2.02 -20.26
CA SER A 26 18.07 1.08 -20.13
C SER A 26 17.56 -0.35 -20.31
N SER A 27 18.39 -1.25 -20.83
CA SER A 27 18.09 -2.68 -20.88
C SER A 27 17.92 -3.29 -19.50
N GLU A 28 18.55 -2.69 -18.49
CA GLU A 28 18.49 -3.12 -17.10
C GLU A 28 17.65 -2.16 -16.25
N PRO A 29 16.68 -2.68 -15.45
CA PRO A 29 15.90 -1.86 -14.55
C PRO A 29 16.75 -1.38 -13.36
N GLU A 30 16.59 -0.12 -12.99
CA GLU A 30 17.23 0.46 -11.81
C GLU A 30 16.70 -0.17 -10.51
N SER A 31 17.58 -0.36 -9.53
CA SER A 31 17.19 -0.89 -8.23
C SER A 31 16.33 0.11 -7.48
N MET A 32 15.20 -0.36 -6.95
CA MET A 32 14.39 0.38 -5.98
C MET A 32 15.02 0.41 -4.58
N TYR A 33 15.92 -0.51 -4.28
CA TYR A 33 16.56 -0.65 -2.97
C TYR A 33 17.95 -0.04 -2.97
N ASN A 34 18.31 0.67 -1.89
CA ASN A 34 19.62 1.26 -1.68
C ASN A 34 20.11 2.12 -2.87
N ASN A 35 19.19 2.85 -3.53
CA ASN A 35 19.49 3.74 -4.64
C ASN A 35 19.16 5.20 -4.28
N PRO A 36 20.13 5.96 -3.74
CA PRO A 36 19.91 7.36 -3.37
C PRO A 36 19.57 8.29 -4.53
N GLN A 37 19.89 7.88 -5.77
CA GLN A 37 19.70 8.65 -6.98
C GLN A 37 18.35 8.43 -7.64
N LEU A 38 17.59 7.40 -7.23
CA LEU A 38 16.30 7.07 -7.83
C LEU A 38 15.32 8.24 -7.86
N TYR A 39 15.15 8.94 -6.72
CA TYR A 39 14.22 10.07 -6.63
C TYR A 39 14.74 11.35 -7.31
N PRO A 40 16.01 11.74 -7.13
CA PRO A 40 16.58 12.85 -7.88
C PRO A 40 16.50 12.68 -9.40
N GLN A 41 16.69 11.45 -9.92
CA GLN A 41 16.55 11.14 -11.34
C GLN A 41 15.09 11.13 -11.80
N ALA A 42 14.18 10.57 -10.99
CA ALA A 42 12.75 10.50 -11.34
C ALA A 42 12.04 11.87 -11.26
N PHE A 43 12.49 12.77 -10.39
CA PHE A 43 11.91 14.10 -10.18
C PHE A 43 12.97 15.22 -10.21
N PRO A 44 13.68 15.45 -11.34
CA PRO A 44 14.77 16.43 -11.38
C PRO A 44 14.33 17.85 -10.97
N TRP A 45 13.08 18.22 -11.24
CA TRP A 45 12.50 19.51 -10.85
C TRP A 45 12.28 19.66 -9.34
N LEU A 46 12.08 18.55 -8.62
CA LEU A 46 12.00 18.56 -7.15
C LEU A 46 13.39 18.50 -6.49
N PHE A 47 14.39 18.02 -7.22
CA PHE A 47 15.77 17.87 -6.78
C PHE A 47 16.75 18.57 -7.75
N PRO A 48 16.77 19.92 -7.79
CA PRO A 48 17.49 20.70 -8.81
C PRO A 48 19.01 20.46 -8.86
N TYR A 49 19.60 19.86 -7.82
CA TYR A 49 21.02 19.49 -7.77
C TYR A 49 21.29 17.99 -7.95
N GLY A 50 20.27 17.16 -8.18
CA GLY A 50 20.45 15.70 -8.20
C GLY A 50 20.78 15.11 -6.82
N LEU A 51 20.57 15.85 -5.74
CA LEU A 51 20.99 15.49 -4.39
C LEU A 51 19.81 15.43 -3.42
N GLY A 52 20.00 14.72 -2.31
CA GLY A 52 19.02 14.68 -1.22
C GLY A 52 17.86 13.70 -1.46
N GLY A 53 18.02 12.70 -2.32
CA GLY A 53 17.08 11.59 -2.45
C GLY A 53 16.89 10.78 -1.17
N ILE A 54 15.99 9.80 -1.23
CA ILE A 54 15.76 8.82 -0.15
C ILE A 54 16.95 7.86 -0.08
N GLY A 55 17.42 7.52 1.12
CA GLY A 55 18.64 6.72 1.30
C GLY A 55 19.95 7.49 1.15
N ASN A 56 19.92 8.84 1.09
CA ASN A 56 21.13 9.66 1.03
C ASN A 56 22.07 9.39 2.22
N VAL A 57 23.34 9.09 1.90
CA VAL A 57 24.40 8.79 2.88
C VAL A 57 25.29 9.99 3.22
N ASN A 58 25.18 11.09 2.48
CA ASN A 58 26.07 12.26 2.61
C ASN A 58 25.77 13.17 3.82
N GLY A 59 24.86 12.76 4.73
CA GLY A 59 24.51 13.51 5.94
C GLY A 59 25.29 13.04 7.16
N PHE A 60 25.36 13.88 8.21
CA PHE A 60 26.01 13.54 9.48
C PHE A 60 25.41 12.30 10.18
N LYS A 61 24.13 12.01 9.94
CA LYS A 61 23.43 10.85 10.49
C LYS A 61 22.58 10.20 9.40
N LYS A 62 22.58 8.87 9.35
CA LYS A 62 21.68 8.11 8.48
C LYS A 62 20.24 8.35 8.90
N ILE A 63 19.42 8.82 7.95
CA ILE A 63 17.99 9.03 8.13
C ILE A 63 17.27 7.83 7.53
N SER A 64 16.24 7.31 8.21
CA SER A 64 15.42 6.22 7.67
C SER A 64 14.52 6.71 6.53
N ASP A 65 14.20 5.82 5.60
CA ASP A 65 13.38 6.14 4.43
C ASP A 65 12.03 6.79 4.78
N PRO A 66 11.26 6.29 5.79
CA PRO A 66 10.00 6.93 6.18
C PRO A 66 10.19 8.34 6.73
N VAL A 67 11.26 8.57 7.52
CA VAL A 67 11.57 9.90 8.06
C VAL A 67 11.96 10.85 6.94
N ARG A 68 12.76 10.39 5.97
CA ARG A 68 13.13 11.21 4.81
C ARG A 68 11.92 11.53 3.94
N LYS A 69 11.05 10.55 3.64
CA LYS A 69 9.79 10.74 2.91
C LYS A 69 8.90 11.76 3.62
N LYS A 70 8.72 11.65 4.93
CA LYS A 70 7.99 12.62 5.75
C LYS A 70 8.59 14.02 5.66
N ALA A 71 9.92 14.15 5.78
CA ALA A 71 10.60 15.45 5.68
C ALA A 71 10.44 16.10 4.29
N LEU A 72 10.45 15.30 3.22
CA LEU A 72 10.19 15.78 1.86
C LEU A 72 8.74 16.25 1.70
N LEU A 73 7.76 15.49 2.19
CA LEU A 73 6.35 15.89 2.15
C LEU A 73 6.06 17.14 2.99
N MET A 74 6.78 17.33 4.09
CA MET A 74 6.67 18.48 4.99
C MET A 74 7.66 19.62 4.63
N TYR A 75 8.24 19.60 3.44
CA TYR A 75 9.18 20.62 3.00
C TYR A 75 8.49 22.01 2.93
N TYR A 76 9.26 23.08 3.18
CA TYR A 76 8.70 24.39 3.52
C TYR A 76 7.75 24.98 2.45
N ASP A 77 8.06 24.80 1.17
CA ASP A 77 7.28 25.30 0.03
C ASP A 77 6.18 24.31 -0.42
N LYS A 78 6.05 23.17 0.26
CA LYS A 78 5.11 22.08 -0.05
C LYS A 78 5.24 21.49 -1.46
N ARG A 79 6.32 21.79 -2.21
CA ARG A 79 6.45 21.37 -3.62
C ARG A 79 6.31 19.87 -3.82
N PHE A 80 6.85 19.08 -2.90
CA PHE A 80 6.77 17.61 -2.93
C PHE A 80 5.37 17.11 -2.60
N GLN A 81 4.61 17.83 -1.78
CA GLN A 81 3.24 17.48 -1.42
C GLN A 81 2.27 17.80 -2.56
N THR A 82 2.50 18.91 -3.27
CA THR A 82 1.64 19.39 -4.36
C THR A 82 1.95 18.75 -5.70
N GLU A 83 3.14 18.15 -5.87
CA GLU A 83 3.47 17.41 -7.07
C GLU A 83 2.56 16.16 -7.17
N HIS A 84 1.98 15.95 -8.36
CA HIS A 84 0.88 15.01 -8.56
C HIS A 84 1.27 13.53 -8.36
N LEU A 85 2.52 13.18 -8.63
CA LEU A 85 3.03 11.81 -8.69
C LEU A 85 3.91 11.45 -7.48
N PHE A 86 4.55 12.41 -6.84
CA PHE A 86 5.56 12.20 -5.82
C PHE A 86 4.97 11.51 -4.59
N PRO A 87 3.85 11.96 -3.99
CA PRO A 87 3.24 11.27 -2.86
C PRO A 87 2.83 9.84 -3.23
N LEU A 88 2.28 9.63 -4.43
CA LEU A 88 1.85 8.33 -4.92
C LEU A 88 3.05 7.38 -5.08
N VAL A 89 4.11 7.83 -5.76
CA VAL A 89 5.33 7.05 -5.98
C VAL A 89 6.04 6.78 -4.65
N ALA A 90 6.12 7.76 -3.75
CA ALA A 90 6.72 7.60 -2.43
C ALA A 90 5.99 6.55 -1.57
N LEU A 91 4.65 6.58 -1.59
CA LEU A 91 3.80 5.63 -0.88
C LEU A 91 3.91 4.22 -1.49
N ASN A 92 3.73 4.08 -2.79
CA ASN A 92 3.80 2.79 -3.48
C ASN A 92 5.17 2.14 -3.27
N HIS A 93 6.25 2.92 -3.41
CA HIS A 93 7.58 2.43 -3.16
C HIS A 93 7.75 1.94 -1.71
N GLN A 94 7.23 2.68 -0.72
CA GLN A 94 7.24 2.22 0.69
C GLN A 94 6.48 0.90 0.87
N GLN A 95 5.28 0.80 0.29
CA GLN A 95 4.44 -0.39 0.40
C GLN A 95 5.11 -1.61 -0.22
N ILE A 96 5.77 -1.45 -1.37
CA ILE A 96 6.53 -2.53 -2.02
C ILE A 96 7.68 -2.96 -1.10
N GLN A 97 8.50 -2.02 -0.61
CA GLN A 97 9.62 -2.34 0.29
C GLN A 97 9.17 -3.08 1.55
N HIS A 98 8.10 -2.61 2.20
CA HIS A 98 7.55 -3.21 3.42
C HIS A 98 6.95 -4.59 3.14
N SER A 99 6.20 -4.75 2.04
CA SER A 99 5.60 -6.02 1.65
C SER A 99 6.64 -7.07 1.29
N THR A 100 7.67 -6.69 0.53
CA THR A 100 8.79 -7.58 0.19
C THR A 100 9.58 -7.99 1.43
N THR A 101 9.87 -7.04 2.33
CA THR A 101 10.57 -7.34 3.59
C THR A 101 9.74 -8.26 4.49
N GLY A 102 8.44 -7.98 4.61
CA GLY A 102 7.51 -8.83 5.34
C GLY A 102 7.44 -10.24 4.76
N GLY A 103 7.29 -10.36 3.44
CA GLY A 103 7.31 -11.63 2.73
C GLY A 103 8.59 -12.43 2.99
N PHE A 104 9.75 -11.77 2.89
CA PHE A 104 11.05 -12.40 3.17
C PHE A 104 11.18 -12.90 4.62
N LEU A 105 10.73 -12.12 5.61
CA LEU A 105 10.73 -12.54 7.01
C LEU A 105 9.78 -13.72 7.27
N LEU A 106 8.70 -13.83 6.50
CA LEU A 106 7.77 -14.95 6.59
C LEU A 106 8.32 -16.22 5.96
N THR A 107 8.98 -16.10 4.80
CA THR A 107 9.61 -17.26 4.15
C THR A 107 10.74 -17.85 4.99
N GLN A 108 11.40 -17.05 5.81
CA GLN A 108 12.40 -17.51 6.77
C GLN A 108 11.83 -18.21 8.01
N LYS A 109 10.51 -18.19 8.25
CA LYS A 109 9.95 -18.91 9.40
C LYS A 109 9.91 -20.40 9.12
N ASN A 110 10.20 -21.20 10.15
CA ASN A 110 10.13 -22.67 10.10
C ASN A 110 8.76 -23.23 9.66
N LYS A 111 7.69 -22.41 9.71
CA LYS A 111 6.35 -22.78 9.26
C LYS A 111 6.11 -22.60 7.76
N PHE A 112 6.99 -21.89 7.05
CA PHE A 112 6.81 -21.61 5.62
C PHE A 112 6.68 -22.87 4.74
N PRO A 113 7.50 -23.94 4.92
CA PRO A 113 7.33 -25.16 4.15
C PRO A 113 5.93 -25.77 4.31
N LEU A 114 5.38 -25.76 5.52
CA LEU A 114 4.03 -26.26 5.81
C LEU A 114 2.92 -25.37 5.21
N MET A 115 3.17 -24.07 5.02
CA MET A 115 2.24 -23.15 4.36
C MET A 115 2.27 -23.38 2.85
N ALA A 116 3.47 -23.51 2.26
CA ALA A 116 3.65 -23.79 0.83
C ALA A 116 3.04 -25.14 0.44
N GLU A 117 3.27 -26.18 1.24
CA GLU A 117 2.68 -27.51 1.03
C GLU A 117 1.13 -27.46 1.10
N ARG A 118 0.57 -26.69 2.04
CA ARG A 118 -0.89 -26.50 2.13
C ARG A 118 -1.46 -25.78 0.92
N ILE A 119 -0.80 -24.73 0.43
CA ILE A 119 -1.22 -24.02 -0.78
C ILE A 119 -1.21 -24.96 -1.99
N LEU A 120 -0.16 -25.78 -2.13
CA LEU A 120 -0.08 -26.78 -3.20
C LEU A 120 -1.18 -27.84 -3.07
N LYS A 121 -1.42 -28.37 -1.87
CA LYS A 121 -2.49 -29.36 -1.62
C LYS A 121 -3.87 -28.78 -1.91
N ALA A 122 -4.14 -27.54 -1.53
CA ALA A 122 -5.43 -26.91 -1.79
C ALA A 122 -5.65 -26.54 -3.26
N SER A 123 -4.59 -26.33 -4.04
CA SER A 123 -4.71 -26.18 -5.50
C SER A 123 -5.33 -27.42 -6.16
N ALA A 124 -5.22 -28.60 -5.53
CA ALA A 124 -5.89 -29.83 -5.96
C ALA A 124 -7.37 -29.92 -5.53
N ASN A 125 -7.82 -29.10 -4.58
CA ASN A 125 -9.19 -29.08 -4.03
C ASN A 125 -9.94 -27.81 -4.44
N LEU A 126 -9.79 -27.39 -5.70
CA LEU A 126 -10.34 -26.13 -6.20
C LEU A 126 -11.88 -26.07 -6.08
N ASP A 127 -12.56 -27.20 -6.26
CA ASP A 127 -14.03 -27.29 -6.20
C ASP A 127 -14.59 -26.94 -4.81
N VAL A 128 -13.90 -27.38 -3.74
CA VAL A 128 -14.26 -27.04 -2.36
C VAL A 128 -14.09 -25.55 -2.13
N MET A 129 -13.01 -24.96 -2.66
CA MET A 129 -12.76 -23.52 -2.54
C MET A 129 -13.81 -22.69 -3.29
N THR A 130 -14.19 -23.09 -4.50
CA THR A 130 -15.25 -22.41 -5.28
C THR A 130 -16.59 -22.47 -4.56
N SER A 131 -16.98 -23.65 -4.05
CA SER A 131 -18.23 -23.77 -3.29
C SER A 131 -18.23 -22.95 -1.99
N LEU A 132 -17.08 -22.81 -1.33
CA LEU A 132 -16.93 -21.93 -0.17
C LEU A 132 -17.09 -20.46 -0.57
N ILE A 133 -16.48 -20.03 -1.68
CA ILE A 133 -16.60 -18.66 -2.18
C ILE A 133 -18.08 -18.34 -2.47
N GLU A 134 -18.79 -19.19 -3.21
CA GLU A 134 -20.21 -18.99 -3.53
C GLU A 134 -21.08 -18.87 -2.28
N ARG A 135 -20.84 -19.72 -1.26
CA ARG A 135 -21.54 -19.66 0.02
C ARG A 135 -21.21 -18.40 0.82
N MET A 136 -19.96 -17.93 0.77
CA MET A 136 -19.54 -16.68 1.42
C MET A 136 -20.14 -15.46 0.73
N GLU A 137 -20.21 -15.44 -0.60
CA GLU A 137 -20.86 -14.39 -1.39
C GLU A 137 -22.37 -14.33 -1.14
N ALA A 138 -23.01 -15.48 -0.93
CA ALA A 138 -24.41 -15.57 -0.51
C ALA A 138 -24.66 -15.09 0.94
N GLY A 139 -23.61 -14.67 1.67
CA GLY A 139 -23.72 -14.14 3.02
C GLY A 139 -23.93 -15.19 4.11
N GLN A 140 -23.70 -16.48 3.82
CA GLN A 140 -23.85 -17.54 4.81
C GLN A 140 -22.70 -17.52 5.81
N THR A 141 -23.00 -17.72 7.10
CA THR A 141 -21.95 -17.90 8.12
C THR A 141 -21.40 -19.32 7.99
N ILE A 142 -20.20 -19.44 7.43
CA ILE A 142 -19.57 -20.75 7.19
C ILE A 142 -18.72 -21.15 8.40
N THR A 143 -19.11 -22.25 9.05
CA THR A 143 -18.26 -22.99 9.98
C THR A 143 -17.67 -24.20 9.25
N PRO A 144 -16.34 -24.34 9.11
CA PRO A 144 -15.74 -25.45 8.39
C PRO A 144 -15.95 -26.76 9.15
N THR A 145 -16.74 -27.67 8.59
CA THR A 145 -17.02 -28.99 9.18
C THR A 145 -16.12 -30.05 8.58
N THR A 146 -15.87 -29.95 7.28
CA THR A 146 -15.12 -30.94 6.50
C THR A 146 -13.61 -30.73 6.63
N ALA A 147 -12.81 -31.81 6.52
CA ALA A 147 -11.34 -31.71 6.58
C ALA A 147 -10.80 -30.78 5.48
N ALA A 148 -11.32 -30.89 4.25
CA ALA A 148 -10.94 -30.02 3.13
C ALA A 148 -11.32 -28.55 3.38
N GLU A 149 -12.50 -28.27 3.94
CA GLU A 149 -12.89 -26.90 4.30
C GLU A 149 -11.97 -26.34 5.39
N LYS A 150 -11.62 -27.12 6.41
CA LYS A 150 -10.67 -26.70 7.46
C LYS A 150 -9.31 -26.35 6.88
N GLU A 151 -8.83 -27.09 5.88
CA GLU A 151 -7.59 -26.76 5.17
C GLU A 151 -7.71 -25.46 4.38
N CYS A 152 -8.81 -25.22 3.67
CA CYS A 152 -9.07 -23.94 2.98
C CYS A 152 -9.07 -22.76 3.97
N PHE A 153 -9.72 -22.89 5.12
CA PHE A 153 -9.70 -21.85 6.16
C PHE A 153 -8.31 -21.67 6.80
N ALA A 154 -7.53 -22.74 6.93
CA ALA A 154 -6.15 -22.64 7.39
C ALA A 154 -5.29 -21.82 6.41
N ILE A 155 -5.55 -21.92 5.11
CA ILE A 155 -4.86 -21.12 4.08
C ILE A 155 -5.26 -19.66 4.16
N ILE A 156 -6.54 -19.35 4.39
CA ILE A 156 -6.97 -17.95 4.61
C ILE A 156 -6.22 -17.35 5.80
N ASN A 157 -6.08 -18.09 6.90
CA ASN A 157 -5.31 -17.65 8.06
C ASN A 157 -3.81 -17.47 7.75
N ASP A 158 -3.25 -18.38 6.96
CA ASP A 158 -1.86 -18.30 6.51
C ASP A 158 -1.62 -17.07 5.62
N LEU A 159 -2.55 -16.77 4.71
CA LEU A 159 -2.56 -15.56 3.87
C LEU A 159 -2.77 -14.29 4.67
N ASP A 160 -3.65 -14.30 5.66
CA ASP A 160 -3.87 -13.17 6.58
C ASP A 160 -2.58 -12.83 7.34
N HIS A 161 -1.84 -13.84 7.76
CA HIS A 161 -0.54 -13.64 8.41
C HIS A 161 0.45 -12.93 7.47
N VAL A 162 0.40 -13.19 6.16
CA VAL A 162 1.19 -12.46 5.15
C VAL A 162 0.68 -11.03 4.97
N ALA A 163 -0.64 -10.88 4.83
CA ALA A 163 -1.30 -9.60 4.60
C ALA A 163 -1.04 -8.57 5.71
N LYS A 164 -0.74 -9.01 6.95
CA LYS A 164 -0.34 -8.11 8.06
C LYS A 164 0.79 -7.14 7.67
N HIS A 165 1.75 -7.58 6.87
CA HIS A 165 2.92 -6.78 6.51
C HIS A 165 2.67 -5.80 5.35
N VAL A 166 1.49 -5.88 4.72
CA VAL A 166 1.06 -4.94 3.69
C VAL A 166 0.39 -3.75 4.37
N GLU A 167 0.98 -2.57 4.23
CA GLU A 167 0.40 -1.33 4.77
C GLU A 167 -1.00 -1.07 4.19
N GLY A 168 -1.99 -0.86 5.06
CA GLY A 168 -3.37 -0.59 4.66
C GLY A 168 -4.23 -1.82 4.37
N SER A 169 -3.69 -3.04 4.46
CA SER A 169 -4.49 -4.27 4.37
C SER A 169 -5.54 -4.37 5.49
N ASN A 170 -6.58 -5.17 5.27
CA ASN A 170 -7.60 -5.42 6.29
C ASN A 170 -6.99 -6.02 7.56
N THR A 171 -6.03 -6.91 7.43
CA THR A 171 -5.34 -7.53 8.55
C THR A 171 -4.49 -6.52 9.32
N ASN A 172 -3.74 -5.66 8.62
CA ASN A 172 -2.99 -4.59 9.27
C ASN A 172 -3.91 -3.63 10.05
N LYS A 173 -5.03 -3.22 9.45
CA LYS A 173 -6.06 -2.39 10.13
C LYS A 173 -6.61 -3.07 11.39
N LYS A 174 -6.85 -4.39 11.36
CA LYS A 174 -7.30 -5.16 12.53
C LYS A 174 -6.23 -5.13 13.64
N TYR A 175 -4.96 -5.30 13.30
CA TYR A 175 -3.86 -5.21 14.27
C TYR A 175 -3.73 -3.81 14.87
N MET A 176 -3.75 -2.75 14.05
CA MET A 176 -3.72 -1.37 14.54
C MET A 176 -4.89 -1.08 15.49
N ARG A 177 -6.09 -1.60 15.20
CA ARG A 177 -7.24 -1.49 16.10
C ARG A 177 -6.97 -2.18 17.44
N ASN A 178 -6.40 -3.38 17.43
CA ASN A 178 -6.07 -4.10 18.65
C ASN A 178 -4.98 -3.36 19.46
N GLU A 179 -4.03 -2.72 18.80
CA GLU A 179 -3.01 -1.88 19.46
C GLU A 179 -3.64 -0.62 20.08
N ILE A 180 -4.58 0.02 19.39
CA ILE A 180 -5.35 1.13 19.98
C ILE A 180 -6.11 0.66 21.22
N TRP A 181 -6.77 -0.50 21.16
CA TRP A 181 -7.46 -1.07 22.33
C TRP A 181 -6.50 -1.37 23.47
N SER A 182 -5.34 -1.95 23.21
CA SER A 182 -4.35 -2.24 24.26
C SER A 182 -3.81 -0.95 24.89
N LEU A 183 -3.60 0.09 24.09
CA LEU A 183 -3.21 1.41 24.58
C LEU A 183 -4.31 2.06 25.43
N ILE A 184 -5.57 1.95 25.03
CA ILE A 184 -6.71 2.44 25.81
C ILE A 184 -6.79 1.71 27.16
N CYS A 185 -6.62 0.39 27.17
CA CYS A 185 -6.60 -0.38 28.41
C CYS A 185 -5.42 0.00 29.32
N ALA A 186 -4.23 0.24 28.74
CA ALA A 186 -3.02 0.52 29.51
C ALA A 186 -2.90 1.99 29.98
N LYS A 187 -3.37 2.95 29.17
CA LYS A 187 -3.19 4.39 29.41
C LYS A 187 -4.49 5.15 29.66
N GLY A 188 -5.62 4.47 29.60
CA GLY A 188 -6.95 5.08 29.67
C GLY A 188 -7.46 5.52 28.29
N ALA A 189 -8.77 5.76 28.22
CA ALA A 189 -9.39 6.24 27.00
C ALA A 189 -8.91 7.66 26.65
N PRO A 190 -8.58 7.96 25.38
CA PRO A 190 -8.26 9.31 24.98
C PRO A 190 -9.48 10.21 25.22
N SER A 191 -9.27 11.37 25.83
CA SER A 191 -10.32 12.39 25.97
C SER A 191 -10.44 13.16 24.66
N TRP A 192 -11.59 13.07 24.00
CA TRP A 192 -11.85 13.78 22.74
C TRP A 192 -12.72 15.00 23.06
N PHE A 193 -12.15 16.19 22.88
CA PHE A 193 -12.95 17.42 22.90
C PHE A 193 -13.34 17.74 21.45
N ILE A 194 -14.60 17.46 21.11
CA ILE A 194 -15.17 17.80 19.81
C ILE A 194 -16.09 19.01 20.02
N THR A 195 -15.65 20.18 19.56
CA THR A 195 -16.49 21.38 19.55
C THR A 195 -17.28 21.40 18.26
N PHE A 196 -18.59 21.19 18.35
CA PHE A 196 -19.50 21.49 17.26
C PHE A 196 -19.89 22.97 17.37
N ALA A 197 -19.66 23.75 16.31
CA ALA A 197 -20.19 25.10 16.16
C ALA A 197 -21.25 25.09 15.03
N PRO A 198 -22.41 24.46 15.25
CA PRO A 198 -23.47 24.44 14.24
C PRO A 198 -23.99 25.85 14.02
N THR A 199 -24.26 26.21 12.76
CA THR A 199 -24.93 27.47 12.42
C THR A 199 -26.43 27.34 12.71
N ASP A 200 -26.97 28.21 13.56
CA ASP A 200 -28.37 28.19 14.02
C ASP A 200 -29.41 28.10 12.90
N LEU A 201 -29.15 28.72 11.75
CA LEU A 201 -30.12 28.83 10.65
C LEU A 201 -30.20 27.60 9.72
N LYS A 202 -29.19 26.71 9.73
CA LYS A 202 -29.05 25.68 8.69
C LYS A 202 -28.66 24.30 9.21
N HIS A 203 -28.32 24.17 10.49
CA HIS A 203 -27.79 22.91 10.99
C HIS A 203 -28.91 21.99 11.52
N PRO A 204 -29.05 20.75 11.03
CA PRO A 204 -30.10 19.82 11.43
C PRO A 204 -30.01 19.32 12.89
N LEU A 205 -29.07 19.85 13.69
CA LEU A 205 -28.92 19.57 15.12
C LEU A 205 -29.48 20.70 15.99
N CYS A 206 -29.73 21.88 15.43
CA CYS A 206 -30.39 22.96 16.14
C CYS A 206 -31.90 22.71 16.04
N LEU A 207 -32.52 22.31 17.15
CA LEU A 207 -33.97 22.23 17.28
C LEU A 207 -34.52 23.67 17.25
N TYR A 208 -35.36 23.97 16.26
CA TYR A 208 -36.22 25.16 16.27
C TYR A 208 -37.42 24.95 17.19
#